data_AF-A0A367RI71-F1
#
_entry.id   AF-A0A367RI71-F1
#
_cell.length_a   1.000
_cell.length_b   1.000
_cell.length_c   1.000
_cell.angle_alpha   90.00
_cell.angle_beta   90.00
_cell.angle_gamma   90.00
#
_symmetry.space_group_name_H-M   'P 1'
#
loop_
_entity.id
_entity.type
_entity.pdbx_description
1 polymer ?
#
loop_
_entity_poly.entity_id
_entity_poly.type
_entity_poly.pdbx_seq_one_letter_code
_entity_poly.pdbx_strand_id
1 'polypeptide(L)'
;MSEGLTPLVWSTVAQYGAIASSFEAACTILTSWGISLSFKRIERLTYNFGKIGINLRQSKILNRQLGSLAEGNLLKDQRVVIAVDGGRSRVRINKKGRKNSKTKRHGFIGQWIEPKLLTIYVVDEQGKKINNSDIPITNDGTYDGYKALLQILEAHLVYLGISQAKQVLLIGDGAEWIWRHIPPLLKRLGCPSKTYQLYDFYHVTENLKVFADTAFNEEAQSKQWFIKARKSLKKGNAKS
;
A
#
# COMPACT_ATOMS: atom_id res chain seq x y z
N MET A 1 -4.93 -29.43 -3.48
CA MET A 1 -4.55 -28.84 -4.79
C MET A 1 -5.52 -29.37 -5.85
N SER A 2 -6.51 -28.58 -6.26
CA SER A 2 -7.62 -29.01 -7.12
C SER A 2 -7.47 -28.65 -8.61
N GLU A 3 -6.36 -28.01 -8.99
CA GLU A 3 -6.18 -27.44 -10.35
C GLU A 3 -5.14 -28.22 -11.20
N GLY A 4 -4.61 -29.34 -10.71
CA GLY A 4 -3.65 -30.20 -11.44
C GLY A 4 -2.30 -29.52 -11.73
N LEU A 5 -1.86 -28.59 -10.89
CA LEU A 5 -0.61 -27.85 -11.03
C LEU A 5 0.29 -28.09 -9.82
N THR A 6 1.60 -28.14 -10.04
CA THR A 6 2.58 -28.13 -8.96
C THR A 6 2.63 -26.74 -8.30
N PRO A 7 3.04 -26.64 -7.01
CA PRO A 7 3.17 -25.35 -6.32
C PRO A 7 4.05 -24.35 -7.07
N LEU A 8 5.17 -24.80 -7.64
CA LEU A 8 6.08 -23.97 -8.41
C LEU A 8 5.37 -23.37 -9.63
N VAL A 9 4.70 -24.18 -10.44
CA VAL A 9 3.99 -23.70 -11.64
C VAL A 9 2.91 -22.70 -11.25
N TRP A 10 2.13 -22.95 -10.20
CA TRP A 10 1.13 -21.99 -9.77
C TRP A 10 1.75 -20.67 -9.29
N SER A 11 2.84 -20.71 -8.51
CA SER A 11 3.54 -19.49 -8.10
C SER A 11 4.08 -18.69 -9.29
N THR A 12 4.63 -19.35 -10.31
CA THR A 12 5.12 -18.70 -11.54
C THR A 12 3.97 -18.06 -12.32
N VAL A 13 2.84 -18.77 -12.47
CA VAL A 13 1.64 -18.22 -13.11
C VAL A 13 1.10 -17.01 -12.36
N ALA A 14 1.04 -17.08 -11.04
CA ALA A 14 0.57 -15.98 -10.21
C ALA A 14 1.51 -14.77 -10.30
N GLN A 15 2.83 -14.99 -10.26
CA GLN A 15 3.83 -13.94 -10.39
C GLN A 15 3.68 -13.20 -11.73
N TYR A 16 3.71 -13.92 -12.86
CA TYR A 16 3.60 -13.28 -14.17
C TYR A 16 2.22 -12.69 -14.44
N GLY A 17 1.15 -13.30 -13.94
CA GLY A 17 -0.18 -12.71 -14.00
C GLY A 17 -0.32 -11.43 -13.18
N ALA A 18 0.54 -11.20 -12.18
CA ALA A 18 0.53 -9.99 -11.36
C ALA A 18 1.49 -8.89 -11.85
N ILE A 19 2.67 -9.25 -12.38
CA ILE A 19 3.70 -8.26 -12.79
C ILE A 19 3.63 -7.85 -14.26
N ALA A 20 3.01 -8.66 -15.11
CA ALA A 20 2.87 -8.31 -16.52
C ALA A 20 1.90 -7.14 -16.72
N SER A 21 2.06 -6.41 -17.83
CA SER A 21 1.20 -5.28 -18.19
C SER A 21 -0.25 -5.71 -18.50
N SER A 22 -0.47 -6.97 -18.88
CA SER A 22 -1.78 -7.59 -19.04
C SER A 22 -1.69 -9.11 -18.93
N PHE A 23 -2.85 -9.77 -18.81
CA PHE A 23 -2.91 -11.24 -18.85
C PHE A 23 -2.55 -11.80 -20.22
N GLU A 24 -2.76 -11.08 -21.32
CA GLU A 24 -2.25 -11.46 -22.65
C GLU A 24 -0.72 -11.45 -22.66
N ALA A 25 -0.08 -10.41 -22.10
CA ALA A 25 1.37 -10.39 -21.96
C ALA A 25 1.87 -11.52 -21.07
N ALA A 26 1.17 -11.83 -19.98
CA ALA A 26 1.47 -12.98 -19.14
C ALA A 26 1.36 -14.31 -19.89
N CYS A 27 0.38 -14.48 -20.80
CA CYS A 27 0.28 -15.67 -21.66
C CYS A 27 1.53 -15.83 -22.53
N THR A 28 1.97 -14.76 -23.18
CA THR A 28 3.17 -14.78 -24.04
C THR A 28 4.42 -15.14 -23.24
N ILE A 29 4.60 -14.54 -22.06
CA ILE A 29 5.73 -14.83 -21.18
C ILE A 29 5.66 -16.29 -20.71
N LEU A 30 4.55 -16.75 -20.15
CA LEU A 30 4.43 -18.12 -19.64
C LEU A 30 4.65 -19.17 -20.73
N THR A 31 4.20 -18.89 -21.97
CA THR A 31 4.43 -19.77 -23.11
C THR A 31 5.91 -19.91 -23.44
N SER A 32 6.71 -18.83 -23.35
CA SER A 32 8.17 -18.92 -23.59
C SER A 32 8.91 -19.71 -22.51
N TRP A 33 8.30 -19.89 -21.34
CA TRP A 33 8.77 -20.74 -20.25
C TRP A 33 8.26 -22.19 -20.36
N GLY A 34 7.56 -22.54 -21.44
CA GLY A 34 6.96 -23.86 -21.63
C GLY A 34 5.65 -24.09 -20.85
N ILE A 35 5.10 -23.05 -20.22
CA ILE A 35 3.84 -23.11 -19.48
C ILE A 35 2.70 -22.64 -20.39
N SER A 36 2.08 -23.58 -21.12
CA SER A 36 0.93 -23.30 -21.97
C SER A 36 -0.39 -23.38 -21.20
N LEU A 37 -0.98 -22.22 -20.88
CA LEU A 37 -2.27 -22.10 -20.22
C LEU A 37 -3.13 -21.07 -20.94
N SER A 38 -4.45 -21.27 -20.92
CA SER A 38 -5.38 -20.29 -21.47
C SER A 38 -5.40 -19.01 -20.64
N PHE A 39 -5.68 -17.88 -21.29
CA PHE A 39 -5.88 -16.58 -20.65
C PHE A 39 -6.75 -16.66 -19.40
N LYS A 40 -7.94 -17.30 -19.51
CA LYS A 40 -8.88 -17.43 -18.39
C LYS A 40 -8.36 -18.27 -17.24
N ARG A 41 -7.52 -19.27 -17.54
CA ARG A 41 -6.92 -20.12 -16.51
C ARG A 41 -5.83 -19.36 -15.76
N ILE A 42 -4.99 -18.60 -16.47
CA ILE A 42 -3.99 -17.70 -15.85
C ILE A 42 -4.71 -16.69 -14.95
N GLU A 43 -5.70 -15.96 -15.47
CA GLU A 43 -6.52 -15.00 -14.71
C GLU A 43 -7.09 -15.63 -13.42
N ARG A 44 -7.75 -16.79 -13.54
CA ARG A 44 -8.33 -17.51 -12.39
C ARG A 44 -7.28 -17.90 -11.36
N LEU A 45 -6.15 -18.45 -11.79
CA LEU A 45 -5.08 -18.92 -10.91
C LEU A 45 -4.40 -17.76 -10.18
N THR A 46 -4.13 -16.65 -10.87
CA THR A 46 -3.58 -15.44 -10.27
C THR A 46 -4.51 -14.88 -9.20
N TYR A 47 -5.82 -14.76 -9.49
CA TYR A 47 -6.78 -14.28 -8.49
C TYR A 47 -6.95 -15.24 -7.32
N ASN A 48 -6.96 -16.56 -7.56
CA ASN A 48 -7.03 -17.54 -6.48
C ASN A 48 -5.78 -17.49 -5.59
N PHE A 49 -4.60 -17.28 -6.16
CA PHE A 49 -3.38 -17.07 -5.39
C PHE A 49 -3.49 -15.81 -4.53
N GLY A 50 -3.96 -14.69 -5.10
CA GLY A 50 -4.20 -13.44 -4.36
C GLY A 50 -5.18 -13.60 -3.19
N LYS A 51 -6.23 -14.42 -3.35
CA LYS A 51 -7.17 -14.73 -2.26
C LYS A 51 -6.51 -15.40 -1.05
N ILE A 52 -5.44 -16.18 -1.26
CA ILE A 52 -4.67 -16.78 -0.15
C ILE A 52 -4.08 -15.65 0.71
N GLY A 53 -3.43 -14.66 0.08
CA GLY A 53 -2.88 -13.49 0.78
C GLY A 53 -3.95 -12.69 1.52
N ILE A 54 -5.10 -12.45 0.88
CA ILE A 54 -6.23 -11.75 1.52
C ILE A 54 -6.76 -12.54 2.73
N ASN A 55 -6.89 -13.86 2.63
CA ASN A 55 -7.36 -14.70 3.73
C ASN A 55 -6.36 -14.72 4.90
N LEU A 56 -5.06 -14.78 4.62
CA LEU A 56 -4.01 -14.68 5.65
C LEU A 56 -4.08 -13.33 6.38
N ARG A 57 -4.27 -12.24 5.63
CA ARG A 57 -4.47 -10.90 6.20
C ARG A 57 -5.71 -10.85 7.11
N GLN A 58 -6.85 -11.38 6.66
CA GLN A 58 -8.07 -11.40 7.46
C GLN A 58 -7.91 -12.23 8.73
N SER A 59 -7.21 -13.37 8.66
CA SER A 59 -6.89 -14.19 9.82
C SER A 59 -6.04 -13.42 10.84
N LYS A 60 -5.02 -12.67 10.39
CA LYS A 60 -4.21 -11.80 11.28
C LYS A 60 -5.05 -10.71 11.94
N ILE A 61 -5.93 -10.06 11.19
CA ILE A 61 -6.84 -9.02 11.73
C ILE A 61 -7.77 -9.62 12.78
N LEU A 62 -8.39 -10.77 12.49
CA LEU A 62 -9.28 -11.45 13.42
C LEU A 62 -8.55 -11.87 14.70
N ASN A 63 -7.38 -12.52 14.57
CA ASN A 63 -6.58 -12.92 15.72
C ASN A 63 -6.16 -11.71 16.56
N ARG A 64 -5.87 -10.56 15.92
CA ARG A 64 -5.56 -9.33 16.65
C ARG A 64 -6.76 -8.85 17.46
N GLN A 65 -7.95 -8.83 16.86
CA GLN A 65 -9.18 -8.41 17.52
C GLN A 65 -9.54 -9.33 18.71
N LEU A 66 -9.24 -10.63 18.60
CA LEU A 66 -9.45 -11.62 19.65
C LEU A 66 -8.32 -11.64 20.71
N GLY A 67 -7.27 -10.83 20.54
CA GLY A 67 -6.10 -10.85 21.45
C GLY A 67 -5.21 -12.09 21.32
N SER A 68 -5.39 -12.90 20.28
CA SER A 68 -4.66 -14.15 20.04
C SER A 68 -3.53 -14.02 19.01
N LEU A 69 -3.37 -12.86 18.37
CA LEU A 69 -2.25 -12.62 17.45
C LEU A 69 -0.94 -12.53 18.25
N ALA A 70 -0.09 -13.55 18.09
CA ALA A 70 1.25 -13.54 18.65
C ALA A 70 2.06 -12.36 18.12
N GLU A 71 2.77 -11.69 19.03
CA GLU A 71 3.70 -10.64 18.66
C GLU A 71 4.97 -11.26 18.06
N GLY A 72 5.36 -10.76 16.89
CA GLY A 72 6.61 -11.18 16.26
C GLY A 72 7.82 -10.51 16.88
N ASN A 73 9.00 -10.82 16.34
CA ASN A 73 10.28 -10.22 16.75
C ASN A 73 11.11 -9.72 15.56
N LEU A 74 10.51 -9.67 14.36
CA LEU A 74 11.24 -9.35 13.13
C LEU A 74 11.80 -7.92 13.14
N LEU A 75 11.07 -6.99 13.75
CA LEU A 75 11.46 -5.58 13.85
C LEU A 75 12.25 -5.27 15.11
N LYS A 76 12.58 -6.29 15.93
CA LYS A 76 13.36 -6.09 17.14
C LYS A 76 14.69 -5.43 16.83
N ASP A 77 15.00 -4.35 17.54
CA ASP A 77 16.23 -3.55 17.40
C ASP A 77 16.42 -2.86 16.02
N GLN A 78 15.42 -2.94 15.13
CA GLN A 78 15.46 -2.34 13.80
C GLN A 78 15.05 -0.86 13.80
N ARG A 79 15.52 -0.11 12.80
CA ARG A 79 15.02 1.24 12.47
C ARG A 79 13.94 1.08 11.40
N VAL A 80 12.68 1.26 11.80
CA VAL A 80 11.50 0.95 10.99
C VAL A 80 10.95 2.22 10.37
N VAL A 81 10.61 2.15 9.08
CA VAL A 81 9.85 3.18 8.38
C VAL A 81 8.49 2.63 8.02
N ILE A 82 7.46 3.39 8.36
CA ILE A 82 6.06 3.16 8.01
C ILE A 82 5.67 4.27 7.05
N ALA A 83 5.57 3.95 5.76
CA ALA A 83 5.12 4.89 4.73
C ALA A 83 3.65 4.61 4.39
N VAL A 84 2.84 5.66 4.35
CA VAL A 84 1.40 5.56 4.10
C VAL A 84 0.98 6.62 3.09
N ASP A 85 0.16 6.22 2.12
CA ASP A 85 -0.23 7.07 0.99
C ASP A 85 -1.64 6.76 0.47
N GLY A 86 -2.19 7.70 -0.31
CA GLY A 86 -3.41 7.57 -1.08
C GLY A 86 -3.13 7.45 -2.58
N GLY A 87 -3.47 6.31 -3.18
CA GLY A 87 -3.35 6.13 -4.62
C GLY A 87 -4.54 6.66 -5.41
N ARG A 88 -4.53 6.45 -6.72
CA ARG A 88 -5.70 6.68 -7.59
C ARG A 88 -5.92 5.50 -8.51
N SER A 89 -7.07 4.84 -8.40
CA SER A 89 -7.44 3.75 -9.30
C SER A 89 -8.82 3.99 -9.89
N ARG A 90 -8.96 3.74 -11.20
CA ARG A 90 -10.27 3.77 -11.87
C ARG A 90 -10.85 2.37 -11.89
N VAL A 91 -11.81 2.11 -11.01
CA VAL A 91 -12.41 0.79 -10.82
C VAL A 91 -13.66 0.64 -11.67
N ARG A 92 -13.78 -0.51 -12.35
CA ARG A 92 -14.98 -0.88 -13.11
C ARG A 92 -16.07 -1.36 -12.15
N ILE A 93 -17.21 -0.67 -12.16
CA ILE A 93 -18.41 -1.08 -11.42
C ILE A 93 -19.48 -1.44 -12.43
N ASN A 94 -19.90 -2.71 -12.43
CA ASN A 94 -20.95 -3.17 -13.33
C ASN A 94 -22.30 -2.53 -12.92
N LYS A 95 -23.03 -2.00 -13.91
CA LYS A 95 -24.37 -1.47 -13.70
C LYS A 95 -25.32 -2.60 -13.32
N LYS A 96 -26.17 -2.35 -12.33
CA LYS A 96 -27.30 -3.24 -12.00
C LYS A 96 -28.30 -3.25 -13.17
N GLY A 97 -29.04 -4.35 -13.34
CA GLY A 97 -30.10 -4.47 -14.35
C GLY A 97 -29.77 -5.36 -15.55
N ARG A 98 -30.60 -5.29 -16.61
CA ARG A 98 -30.58 -6.24 -17.74
C ARG A 98 -29.26 -6.17 -18.52
N LYS A 99 -28.71 -7.35 -18.85
CA LYS A 99 -27.56 -7.48 -19.75
C LYS A 99 -27.95 -7.02 -21.16
N ASN A 100 -27.01 -6.41 -21.88
CA ASN A 100 -27.22 -6.09 -23.28
C ASN A 100 -27.55 -7.37 -24.08
N SER A 101 -28.59 -7.32 -24.92
CA SER A 101 -29.11 -8.50 -25.62
C SER A 101 -28.15 -9.09 -26.65
N LYS A 102 -27.33 -8.23 -27.30
CA LYS A 102 -26.34 -8.63 -28.32
C LYS A 102 -25.04 -9.11 -27.70
N THR A 103 -24.47 -8.36 -26.77
CA THR A 103 -23.15 -8.68 -26.19
C THR A 103 -23.22 -9.58 -24.96
N LYS A 104 -24.42 -9.81 -24.41
CA LYS A 104 -24.68 -10.56 -23.17
C LYS A 104 -23.88 -10.06 -21.95
N ARG A 105 -23.42 -8.80 -21.96
CA ARG A 105 -22.63 -8.16 -20.89
C ARG A 105 -23.44 -7.07 -20.21
N HIS A 106 -23.12 -6.80 -18.94
CA HIS A 106 -23.58 -5.59 -18.25
C HIS A 106 -22.80 -4.38 -18.74
N GLY A 107 -23.49 -3.24 -18.87
CA GLY A 107 -22.81 -1.94 -18.92
C GLY A 107 -22.04 -1.70 -17.62
N PHE A 108 -21.09 -0.77 -17.62
CA PHE A 108 -20.32 -0.42 -16.43
C PHE A 108 -20.09 1.09 -16.34
N ILE A 109 -19.71 1.54 -15.16
CA ILE A 109 -19.13 2.86 -14.92
C ILE A 109 -17.69 2.69 -14.42
N GLY A 110 -16.83 3.64 -14.76
CA GLY A 110 -15.46 3.70 -14.20
C GLY A 110 -15.43 4.75 -13.11
N GLN A 111 -15.39 4.32 -11.85
CA GLN A 111 -15.33 5.21 -10.69
C GLN A 111 -13.88 5.38 -10.25
N TRP A 112 -13.46 6.63 -10.04
CA TRP A 112 -12.20 6.90 -9.35
C TRP A 112 -12.38 6.60 -7.87
N ILE A 113 -11.54 5.70 -7.37
CA ILE A 113 -11.48 5.32 -5.96
C ILE A 113 -10.03 5.53 -5.53
N GLU A 114 -9.87 6.09 -4.35
CA GLU A 114 -8.57 6.27 -3.69
C GLU A 114 -8.26 5.00 -2.88
N PRO A 115 -7.39 4.09 -3.35
CA PRO A 115 -6.85 3.05 -2.49
C PRO A 115 -5.98 3.68 -1.40
N LYS A 116 -6.12 3.17 -0.18
CA LYS A 116 -5.21 3.48 0.93
C LYS A 116 -4.10 2.45 0.92
N LEU A 117 -2.85 2.91 0.94
CA LEU A 117 -1.66 2.07 0.75
C LEU A 117 -0.75 2.19 1.97
N LEU A 118 -0.05 1.11 2.30
CA LEU A 118 1.00 1.11 3.31
C LEU A 118 2.24 0.37 2.81
N THR A 119 3.40 0.82 3.25
CA THR A 119 4.67 0.14 3.10
C THR A 119 5.42 0.15 4.44
N ILE A 120 5.82 -1.02 4.94
CA ILE A 120 6.67 -1.16 6.13
C ILE A 120 8.01 -1.72 5.70
N TYR A 121 9.09 -1.05 6.07
CA TYR A 121 10.46 -1.47 5.75
C TYR A 121 11.44 -1.03 6.82
N VAL A 122 12.67 -1.53 6.76
CA VAL A 122 13.73 -1.16 7.68
C VAL A 122 14.88 -0.49 6.95
N VAL A 123 15.61 0.36 7.67
CA VAL A 123 16.77 1.09 7.17
C VAL A 123 17.99 0.83 8.05
N ASP A 124 19.17 0.92 7.45
CA ASP A 124 20.44 0.87 8.16
C ASP A 124 20.75 2.18 8.90
N GLU A 125 21.97 2.28 9.42
CA GLU A 125 22.36 3.44 10.22
C GLU A 125 22.48 4.74 9.43
N GLN A 126 22.70 4.61 8.13
CA GLN A 126 22.82 5.70 7.16
C GLN A 126 21.47 6.03 6.51
N GLY A 127 20.40 5.32 6.87
CA GLY A 127 19.06 5.52 6.33
C GLY A 127 18.82 4.83 4.98
N LYS A 128 19.71 3.92 4.56
CA LYS A 128 19.52 3.14 3.33
C LYS A 128 18.59 1.97 3.62
N LYS A 129 17.65 1.74 2.69
CA LYS A 129 16.71 0.62 2.76
C LYS A 129 17.43 -0.72 2.77
N ILE A 130 17.12 -1.56 3.75
CA ILE A 130 17.58 -2.96 3.80
C ILE A 130 16.59 -3.78 2.98
N ASN A 131 17.06 -4.34 1.88
CA ASN A 131 16.28 -5.14 0.93
C ASN A 131 16.88 -6.55 0.84
N ASN A 132 16.75 -7.35 1.90
CA ASN A 132 17.15 -8.74 1.90
C ASN A 132 15.94 -9.65 2.22
N SER A 133 16.13 -10.96 2.08
CA SER A 133 15.09 -11.97 2.34
C SER A 133 14.70 -12.05 3.82
N ASP A 134 15.58 -11.64 4.72
CA ASP A 134 15.41 -11.81 6.16
C ASP A 134 14.36 -10.85 6.70
N ILE A 135 14.36 -9.59 6.23
CA ILE A 135 13.36 -8.58 6.62
C ILE A 135 12.69 -8.03 5.35
N PRO A 136 11.68 -8.74 4.81
CA PRO A 136 11.03 -8.34 3.58
C PRO A 136 10.21 -7.06 3.78
N ILE A 137 10.16 -6.24 2.72
CA ILE A 137 9.26 -5.09 2.66
C ILE A 137 7.82 -5.59 2.69
N THR A 138 7.01 -5.07 3.60
CA THR A 138 5.57 -5.35 3.64
C THR A 138 4.84 -4.26 2.86
N ASN A 139 4.20 -4.63 1.75
CA ASN A 139 3.29 -3.75 1.00
C ASN A 139 1.87 -4.28 1.14
N ASP A 140 0.91 -3.40 1.45
CA ASP A 140 -0.51 -3.77 1.51
C ASP A 140 -1.37 -2.54 1.18
N GLY A 141 -2.65 -2.76 0.97
CA GLY A 141 -3.59 -1.69 0.71
C GLY A 141 -5.04 -2.16 0.70
N THR A 142 -5.94 -1.18 0.67
CA THR A 142 -7.38 -1.43 0.63
C THR A 142 -8.14 -0.32 -0.08
N TYR A 143 -9.25 -0.70 -0.70
CA TYR A 143 -10.25 0.23 -1.23
C TYR A 143 -11.31 0.61 -0.19
N ASP A 144 -11.31 -0.03 0.99
CA ASP A 144 -12.34 0.14 2.03
C ASP A 144 -12.07 1.31 2.99
N GLY A 145 -11.23 2.26 2.56
CA GLY A 145 -10.92 3.49 3.29
C GLY A 145 -9.98 3.30 4.50
N TYR A 146 -9.78 4.38 5.24
CA TYR A 146 -8.74 4.44 6.28
C TYR A 146 -9.01 3.52 7.47
N LYS A 147 -10.27 3.28 7.84
CA LYS A 147 -10.61 2.40 8.98
C LYS A 147 -10.16 0.96 8.73
N ALA A 148 -10.38 0.47 7.51
CA ALA A 148 -9.90 -0.84 7.10
C ALA A 148 -8.36 -0.85 7.02
N LEU A 149 -7.73 0.23 6.52
CA LEU A 149 -6.27 0.33 6.50
C LEU A 149 -5.67 0.26 7.92
N LEU A 150 -6.28 0.93 8.90
CA LEU A 150 -5.79 0.92 10.28
C LEU A 150 -5.81 -0.49 10.88
N GLN A 151 -6.84 -1.30 10.58
CA GLN A 151 -6.90 -2.70 11.02
C GLN A 151 -5.79 -3.53 10.38
N ILE A 152 -5.56 -3.35 9.08
CA ILE A 152 -4.49 -4.02 8.34
C ILE A 152 -3.11 -3.61 8.90
N LEU A 153 -2.90 -2.31 9.10
CA LEU A 153 -1.66 -1.75 9.64
C LEU A 153 -1.41 -2.28 11.05
N GLU A 154 -2.39 -2.24 11.95
CA GLU A 154 -2.25 -2.76 13.31
C GLU A 154 -1.87 -4.24 13.32
N ALA A 155 -2.56 -5.07 12.51
CA ALA A 155 -2.27 -6.49 12.42
C ALA A 155 -0.84 -6.76 11.92
N HIS A 156 -0.35 -6.02 10.91
CA HIS A 156 1.03 -6.16 10.44
C HIS A 156 2.03 -5.70 11.49
N LEU A 157 1.82 -4.54 12.12
CA LEU A 157 2.75 -3.99 13.11
C LEU A 157 2.92 -4.91 14.32
N VAL A 158 1.85 -5.52 14.81
CA VAL A 158 1.90 -6.51 15.90
C VAL A 158 2.59 -7.79 15.43
N TYR A 159 2.19 -8.31 14.27
CA TYR A 159 2.78 -9.53 13.71
C TYR A 159 4.29 -9.38 13.46
N LEU A 160 4.76 -8.19 13.13
CA LEU A 160 6.17 -7.89 12.88
C LEU A 160 6.95 -7.51 14.15
N GLY A 161 6.28 -7.21 15.26
CA GLY A 161 6.91 -6.86 16.53
C GLY A 161 7.34 -5.40 16.67
N ILE A 162 6.50 -4.44 16.24
CA ILE A 162 6.85 -3.02 16.23
C ILE A 162 7.24 -2.45 17.61
N SER A 163 6.70 -2.99 18.70
CA SER A 163 6.97 -2.51 20.06
C SER A 163 8.45 -2.69 20.46
N GLN A 164 9.14 -3.62 19.81
CA GLN A 164 10.54 -3.97 20.04
C GLN A 164 11.49 -3.21 19.10
N ALA A 165 10.98 -2.32 18.24
CA ALA A 165 11.80 -1.55 17.33
C ALA A 165 12.72 -0.57 18.07
N LYS A 166 13.94 -0.36 17.53
CA LYS A 166 14.88 0.64 18.04
C LYS A 166 14.40 2.06 17.76
N GLN A 167 13.76 2.26 16.62
CA GLN A 167 13.26 3.56 16.15
C GLN A 167 12.13 3.35 15.14
N VAL A 168 11.16 4.24 15.14
CA VAL A 168 10.06 4.26 14.16
C VAL A 168 9.98 5.62 13.49
N LEU A 169 9.80 5.64 12.17
CA LEU A 169 9.53 6.83 11.38
C LEU A 169 8.22 6.62 10.61
N LEU A 170 7.20 7.43 10.94
CA LEU A 170 5.98 7.54 10.14
C LEU A 170 6.18 8.59 9.04
N ILE A 171 6.00 8.17 7.79
CA ILE A 171 6.01 9.04 6.62
C ILE A 171 4.65 8.97 5.94
N GLY A 172 4.12 10.12 5.56
CA GLY A 172 2.90 10.19 4.78
C GLY A 172 2.70 11.54 4.13
N ASP A 173 1.71 11.63 3.26
CA ASP A 173 1.30 12.89 2.65
C ASP A 173 0.62 13.83 3.68
N GLY A 174 0.08 14.95 3.20
CA GLY A 174 -0.63 15.91 4.03
C GLY A 174 -2.05 15.49 4.45
N ALA A 175 -2.50 14.26 4.17
CA ALA A 175 -3.89 13.89 4.41
C ALA A 175 -4.20 13.75 5.92
N GLU A 176 -5.26 14.43 6.36
CA GLU A 176 -5.63 14.53 7.78
C GLU A 176 -5.75 13.15 8.47
N TRP A 177 -6.30 12.17 7.77
CA TRP A 177 -6.55 10.83 8.33
C TRP A 177 -5.25 10.12 8.76
N ILE A 178 -4.10 10.40 8.14
CA ILE A 178 -2.80 9.84 8.52
C ILE A 178 -2.43 10.34 9.91
N TRP A 179 -2.34 11.66 10.05
CA TRP A 179 -1.84 12.34 11.25
C TRP A 179 -2.82 12.26 12.42
N ARG A 180 -4.13 12.16 12.13
CA ARG A 180 -5.16 12.03 13.16
C ARG A 180 -5.27 10.62 13.73
N HIS A 181 -4.96 9.57 12.96
CA HIS A 181 -5.29 8.20 13.37
C HIS A 181 -4.10 7.26 13.54
N ILE A 182 -3.00 7.46 12.81
CA ILE A 182 -1.84 6.56 12.89
C ILE A 182 -0.97 6.86 14.14
N PRO A 183 -0.63 8.11 14.49
CA PRO A 183 0.16 8.37 15.70
C PRO A 183 -0.48 7.82 16.99
N PRO A 184 -1.81 7.97 17.22
CA PRO A 184 -2.46 7.33 18.37
C PRO A 184 -2.38 5.80 18.35
N LEU A 185 -2.48 5.18 17.16
CA LEU A 185 -2.29 3.73 16.99
C LEU A 185 -0.87 3.31 17.39
N LEU A 186 0.17 4.00 16.89
CA LEU A 186 1.56 3.69 17.23
C LEU A 186 1.82 3.82 18.74
N LYS A 187 1.25 4.85 19.39
CA LYS A 187 1.33 5.01 20.85
C LYS A 187 0.68 3.84 21.58
N ARG A 188 -0.51 3.39 21.15
CA ARG A 188 -1.22 2.25 21.73
C ARG A 188 -0.45 0.94 21.59
N LEU A 189 0.31 0.77 20.51
CA LEU A 189 1.13 -0.42 20.25
C LEU A 189 2.47 -0.42 21.01
N GLY A 190 2.75 0.59 21.83
CA GLY A 190 3.98 0.63 22.62
C GLY A 190 5.23 0.90 21.77
N CYS A 191 5.09 1.64 20.66
CA CYS A 191 6.25 2.08 19.88
C CYS A 191 7.27 2.86 20.75
N PRO A 192 8.57 2.79 20.44
CA PRO A 192 9.62 3.43 21.22
C PRO A 192 9.44 4.95 21.29
N SER A 193 10.02 5.59 22.31
CA SER A 193 10.05 7.05 22.44
C SER A 193 10.68 7.74 21.22
N LYS A 194 11.59 7.04 20.52
CA LYS A 194 12.17 7.41 19.22
C LYS A 194 11.18 7.11 18.08
N THR A 195 9.98 7.68 18.17
CA THR A 195 8.97 7.66 17.10
C THR A 195 8.85 9.05 16.49
N TYR A 196 9.16 9.16 15.21
CA TYR A 196 9.21 10.42 14.47
C TYR A 196 8.11 10.45 13.40
N GLN A 197 7.71 11.66 13.02
CA GLN A 197 6.70 11.94 12.01
C GLN A 197 7.29 12.87 10.98
N LEU A 198 7.18 12.52 9.70
CA LEU A 198 7.74 13.30 8.60
C LEU A 198 6.76 13.34 7.44
N TYR A 199 6.48 14.54 6.94
CA TYR A 199 5.77 14.69 5.69
C TYR A 199 6.59 14.14 4.52
N ASP A 200 5.97 13.40 3.61
CA ASP A 200 6.56 13.10 2.33
C ASP A 200 6.77 14.42 1.57
N PHE A 201 8.05 14.81 1.49
CA PHE A 201 8.44 16.09 0.92
C PHE A 201 7.94 16.23 -0.52
N TYR A 202 8.00 15.18 -1.34
CA TYR A 202 7.62 15.28 -2.74
C TYR A 202 6.12 15.46 -2.89
N HIS A 203 5.32 14.60 -2.25
CA HIS A 203 3.86 14.70 -2.29
C HIS A 203 3.34 15.99 -1.68
N VAL A 204 3.88 16.44 -0.54
CA VAL A 204 3.50 17.72 0.04
C VAL A 204 3.90 18.89 -0.86
N THR A 205 5.06 18.84 -1.53
CA THR A 205 5.43 19.91 -2.48
C THR A 205 4.51 19.99 -3.69
N GLU A 206 4.02 18.86 -4.21
CA GLU A 206 3.04 18.87 -5.30
C GLU A 206 1.76 19.58 -4.86
N ASN A 207 1.24 19.23 -3.69
CA ASN A 207 0.04 19.87 -3.12
C ASN A 207 0.26 21.37 -2.84
N LEU A 208 1.43 21.76 -2.34
CA LEU A 208 1.79 23.18 -2.15
C LEU A 208 1.80 23.94 -3.47
N LYS A 209 2.26 23.34 -4.56
CA LYS A 209 2.26 23.98 -5.88
C LYS A 209 0.83 24.18 -6.38
N VAL A 210 -0.03 23.16 -6.29
CA VAL A 210 -1.45 23.26 -6.65
C VAL A 210 -2.15 24.35 -5.83
N PHE A 211 -1.89 24.39 -4.52
CA PHE A 211 -2.43 25.45 -3.66
C PHE A 211 -1.97 26.83 -4.12
N ALA A 212 -0.66 27.02 -4.36
CA ALA A 212 -0.12 28.31 -4.79
C ALA A 212 -0.75 28.77 -6.11
N ASP A 213 -0.91 27.86 -7.07
CA ASP A 213 -1.50 28.17 -8.38
C ASP A 213 -3.00 28.49 -8.30
N THR A 214 -3.67 28.03 -7.24
CA THR A 214 -5.09 28.33 -7.01
C THR A 214 -5.29 29.58 -6.15
N ALA A 215 -4.39 29.84 -5.19
CA ALA A 215 -4.53 30.90 -4.19
C ALA A 215 -4.03 32.27 -4.69
N PHE A 216 -3.16 32.31 -5.70
CA PHE A 216 -2.59 33.54 -6.23
C PHE A 216 -2.95 33.70 -7.71
N ASN A 217 -3.46 34.88 -8.07
CA ASN A 217 -3.81 35.21 -9.46
C ASN A 217 -2.56 35.49 -10.32
N GLU A 218 -1.47 35.96 -9.70
CA GLU A 218 -0.22 36.27 -10.39
C GLU A 218 0.79 35.13 -10.26
N GLU A 219 1.34 34.68 -11.40
CA GLU A 219 2.32 33.59 -11.45
C GLU A 219 3.57 33.89 -10.61
N ALA A 220 4.04 35.13 -10.61
CA ALA A 220 5.20 35.57 -9.83
C ALA A 220 4.98 35.39 -8.32
N GLN A 221 3.77 35.74 -7.84
CA GLN A 221 3.40 35.61 -6.42
C GLN A 221 3.24 34.14 -6.02
N SER A 222 2.55 33.34 -6.84
CA SER A 222 2.44 31.88 -6.67
C SER A 222 3.84 31.25 -6.52
N LYS A 223 4.74 31.56 -7.46
CA LYS A 223 6.10 31.00 -7.49
C LYS A 223 6.92 31.42 -6.27
N GLN A 224 6.89 32.69 -5.88
CA GLN A 224 7.62 33.17 -4.70
C GLN A 224 7.12 32.51 -3.41
N TRP A 225 5.80 32.41 -3.24
CA TRP A 225 5.21 31.74 -2.10
C TRP A 225 5.60 30.26 -2.06
N PHE A 226 5.49 29.55 -3.19
CA PHE A 226 5.83 28.14 -3.29
C PHE A 226 7.30 27.86 -2.92
N ILE A 227 8.24 28.67 -3.41
CA ILE A 227 9.67 28.53 -3.07
C ILE A 227 9.89 28.70 -1.56
N LYS A 228 9.22 29.68 -0.94
CA LYS A 228 9.34 29.95 0.51
C LYS A 228 8.75 28.80 1.33
N ALA A 229 7.56 28.31 0.97
CA ALA A 229 6.89 27.18 1.63
C ALA A 229 7.72 25.89 1.51
N ARG A 230 8.19 25.56 0.30
CA ARG A 230 9.07 24.40 0.04
C ARG A 230 10.36 24.45 0.84
N LYS A 231 10.99 25.63 0.94
CA LYS A 231 12.22 25.83 1.75
C LYS A 231 11.95 25.62 3.24
N SER A 232 10.79 26.05 3.73
CA SER A 232 10.37 25.80 5.12
C SER A 232 10.15 24.32 5.40
N LEU A 233 9.45 23.62 4.49
CA LEU A 233 9.20 22.18 4.59
C LEU A 233 10.51 21.37 4.61
N LYS A 234 11.47 21.71 3.73
CA LYS A 234 12.79 21.04 3.70
C LYS A 234 13.58 21.19 5.00
N LYS A 235 13.32 22.26 5.77
CA LYS A 235 13.93 22.51 7.09
C LYS A 235 13.17 21.86 8.25
N GLY A 236 12.07 21.14 7.99
CA GLY A 236 11.22 20.58 9.02
C GLY A 236 10.31 21.60 9.73
N ASN A 237 10.22 22.83 9.23
CA ASN A 237 9.46 23.91 9.86
C ASN A 237 7.99 23.95 9.41
N ALA A 238 7.38 22.79 9.16
CA ALA A 238 5.95 22.71 8.90
C ALA A 238 5.22 22.78 10.25
N LYS A 239 4.62 23.93 10.56
CA LYS A 239 3.76 24.04 11.75
C LYS A 239 2.54 23.15 11.52
N SER A 240 2.41 22.11 12.35
CA SER A 240 1.18 21.36 12.58
C SER A 240 0.17 22.21 13.35
#